data_AF-A0A3D6CHJ9-F1
#
_entry.id   AF-A0A3D6CHJ9-F1
#
_cell.length_a   1.000
_cell.length_b   1.000
_cell.length_c   1.000
_cell.angle_alpha   90.00
_cell.angle_beta   90.00
_cell.angle_gamma   90.00
#
_symmetry.space_group_name_H-M   'P 1'
#
loop_
_entity.id
_entity.type
_entity.pdbx_description
1 polymer ?
#
loop_
_entity_poly.entity_id
_entity_poly.type
_entity_poly.pdbx_seq_one_letter_code
_entity_poly.pdbx_strand_id
1 'polypeptide(L)'
;QRIVLDRVENAAFYRDAFYLDRLAQVVKVVLNGQEVVLISVHLEAFDKETRVQQFSQILKLFQLYKRKYPTILLGDFNSRARDKSAAIQRLFAMPTVGNAAFIPNAIDNTFDTKDPHKRIDYIFYTKNSIEYITGSVLHQFEQVSDHLPVEMQFKLK
;
A
#
# COMPACT_ATOMS: atom_id res chain seq x y z
N GLN A 1 8.37 14.19 2.93
CA GLN A 1 7.25 14.80 3.69
C GLN A 1 6.58 13.71 4.51
N ARG A 2 6.49 13.90 5.82
CA ARG A 2 5.73 13.03 6.73
C ARG A 2 4.33 13.60 6.88
N ILE A 3 3.30 12.77 6.72
CA ILE A 3 1.89 13.13 6.90
C ILE A 3 1.31 12.20 7.96
N VAL A 4 0.81 12.76 9.05
CA VAL A 4 0.12 12.02 10.11
C VAL A 4 -1.33 11.82 9.69
N LEU A 5 -1.83 10.58 9.78
CA LEU A 5 -3.19 10.22 9.39
C LEU A 5 -4.13 10.24 10.60
N ASP A 6 -5.44 10.26 10.35
CA ASP A 6 -6.47 10.32 11.39
C ASP A 6 -6.32 9.17 12.41
N ARG A 7 -6.50 9.51 13.68
CA ARG A 7 -6.56 8.55 14.79
C ARG A 7 -7.96 7.99 14.96
N VAL A 8 -8.09 6.97 15.81
CA VAL A 8 -9.40 6.43 16.20
C VAL A 8 -10.07 7.42 17.17
N GLU A 9 -11.19 8.02 16.76
CA GLU A 9 -11.83 9.13 17.48
C GLU A 9 -12.33 8.76 18.90
N ASN A 10 -12.68 7.50 19.16
CA ASN A 10 -13.29 7.03 20.41
C ASN A 10 -12.49 5.94 21.13
N ALA A 11 -11.17 5.94 21.02
CA ALA A 11 -10.34 4.96 21.70
C ALA A 11 -10.36 5.17 23.23
N ALA A 12 -10.51 4.09 24.00
CA ALA A 12 -10.35 4.14 25.45
C ALA A 12 -8.94 4.61 25.81
N PHE A 13 -8.77 5.32 26.94
CA PHE A 13 -7.49 5.97 27.29
C PHE A 13 -6.26 5.03 27.24
N TYR A 14 -6.44 3.77 27.63
CA TYR A 14 -5.36 2.78 27.62
C TYR A 14 -4.99 2.34 26.20
N ARG A 15 -5.93 2.37 25.26
CA ARG A 15 -5.66 2.11 23.83
C ARG A 15 -4.93 3.30 23.20
N ASP A 16 -5.27 4.52 23.61
CA ASP A 16 -4.60 5.75 23.15
C ASP A 16 -3.16 5.85 23.63
N ALA A 17 -2.87 5.48 24.89
CA ALA A 17 -1.52 5.53 25.45
C ALA A 17 -0.50 4.66 24.69
N PHE A 18 -0.97 3.59 24.03
CA PHE A 18 -0.16 2.69 23.21
C PHE A 18 -0.50 2.77 21.71
N TYR A 19 -1.29 3.76 21.28
CA TYR A 19 -1.67 3.89 19.88
C TYR A 19 -0.48 4.38 19.06
N LEU A 20 -0.11 3.59 18.06
CA LEU A 20 0.92 3.96 17.09
C LEU A 20 0.29 4.82 15.99
N ASP A 21 0.78 6.05 15.87
CA ASP A 21 0.37 6.94 14.78
C ASP A 21 0.58 6.27 13.42
N ARG A 22 -0.47 6.30 12.60
CA ARG A 22 -0.38 5.87 11.21
C ARG A 22 0.11 7.02 10.36
N LEU A 23 1.04 6.72 9.47
CA LEU A 23 1.75 7.73 8.68
C LEU A 23 1.69 7.40 7.19
N ALA A 24 1.66 8.45 6.38
CA ALA A 24 2.07 8.40 4.99
C ALA A 24 3.41 9.14 4.85
N GLN A 25 4.43 8.43 4.38
CA GLN A 25 5.71 9.03 4.07
C GLN A 25 5.82 9.23 2.56
N VAL A 26 5.95 10.48 2.14
CA VAL A 26 6.18 10.84 0.74
C VAL A 26 7.63 11.22 0.52
N VAL A 27 8.29 10.60 -0.43
CA VAL A 27 9.66 10.92 -0.84
C VAL A 27 9.70 11.12 -2.35
N LYS A 28 10.44 12.14 -2.79
CA LYS A 28 10.85 12.27 -4.18
C LYS A 28 12.27 11.74 -4.30
N VAL A 29 12.47 10.80 -5.21
CA VAL A 29 13.78 10.24 -5.54
C VAL A 29 14.09 10.53 -7.00
N VAL A 30 15.36 10.68 -7.34
CA VAL A 30 15.79 10.81 -8.73
C VAL A 30 16.31 9.46 -9.20
N LEU A 31 15.62 8.85 -10.16
CA LEU A 31 15.99 7.59 -10.78
C LEU A 31 16.26 7.85 -12.26
N ASN A 32 17.47 7.55 -12.73
CA ASN A 32 17.91 7.80 -14.11
C ASN A 32 17.61 9.24 -14.59
N GLY A 33 17.78 10.24 -13.71
CA GLY A 33 17.53 11.65 -14.02
C GLY A 33 16.07 12.09 -13.95
N GLN A 34 15.13 11.20 -13.63
CA GLN A 34 13.70 11.51 -13.51
C GLN A 34 13.25 11.52 -12.05
N GLU A 35 12.48 12.55 -11.65
CA GLU A 35 11.84 12.57 -10.33
C GLU A 35 10.71 11.54 -10.26
N VAL A 36 10.80 10.62 -9.31
CA VAL A 36 9.79 9.60 -8.99
C VAL A 36 9.30 9.82 -7.57
N VAL A 37 7.99 9.76 -7.38
CA VAL A 37 7.36 9.89 -6.06
C VAL A 37 7.10 8.50 -5.48
N LEU A 38 7.60 8.27 -4.27
CA LEU A 38 7.30 7.09 -3.45
C LEU A 38 6.40 7.52 -2.29
N ILE A 39 5.27 6.83 -2.11
CA ILE A 39 4.35 7.02 -0.99
C ILE A 39 4.30 5.70 -0.22
N SER A 40 4.92 5.66 0.96
CA SER A 40 4.88 4.50 1.85
C SER A 40 3.80 4.70 2.92
N VAL A 41 2.98 3.68 3.16
CA VAL A 41 1.87 3.73 4.12
C VAL A 41 1.87 2.52 5.06
N HIS A 42 1.33 2.70 6.25
CA HIS A 42 0.87 1.64 7.13
C HIS A 42 -0.47 2.10 7.70
N LEU A 43 -1.58 1.54 7.22
CA LEU A 43 -2.94 1.96 7.60
C LEU A 43 -3.44 1.22 8.83
N GLU A 44 -4.51 1.73 9.44
CA GLU A 44 -5.02 1.18 10.68
C GLU A 44 -5.52 -0.27 10.54
N ALA A 45 -5.02 -1.15 11.40
CA ALA A 45 -5.23 -2.59 11.40
C ALA A 45 -6.61 -3.01 11.94
N PHE A 46 -7.06 -2.38 13.02
CA PHE A 46 -8.22 -2.87 13.77
C PHE A 46 -9.49 -2.10 13.43
N ASP A 47 -9.43 -0.78 13.45
CA ASP A 47 -10.59 0.06 13.20
C ASP A 47 -10.88 0.23 11.70
N LYS A 48 -12.01 -0.33 11.23
CA LYS A 48 -12.40 -0.28 9.81
C LYS A 48 -12.78 1.12 9.36
N GLU A 49 -13.45 1.90 10.21
CA GLU A 49 -13.95 3.24 9.84
C GLU A 49 -12.78 4.21 9.70
N THR A 50 -11.88 4.24 10.69
CA THR A 50 -10.63 4.99 10.62
C THR A 50 -9.80 4.57 9.41
N ARG A 51 -9.64 3.27 9.15
CA ARG A 51 -8.91 2.81 7.96
C ARG A 51 -9.53 3.32 6.64
N VAL A 52 -10.85 3.41 6.54
CA VAL A 52 -11.55 3.97 5.37
C VAL A 52 -11.29 5.48 5.22
N GLN A 53 -11.27 6.22 6.33
CA GLN A 53 -10.93 7.65 6.35
C GLN A 53 -9.47 7.86 5.91
N GLN A 54 -8.53 7.14 6.54
CA GLN A 54 -7.10 7.16 6.19
C GLN A 54 -6.89 6.81 4.71
N PHE A 55 -7.51 5.74 4.22
CA PHE A 55 -7.43 5.35 2.81
C PHE A 55 -7.89 6.48 1.88
N SER A 56 -8.96 7.19 2.25
CA SER A 56 -9.45 8.32 1.45
C SER A 56 -8.46 9.48 1.39
N GLN A 57 -7.68 9.72 2.47
CA GLN A 57 -6.58 10.69 2.45
C GLN A 57 -5.45 10.23 1.52
N ILE A 58 -5.02 8.97 1.63
CA ILE A 58 -3.98 8.39 0.76
C ILE A 58 -4.39 8.46 -0.71
N LEU A 59 -5.65 8.17 -1.01
CA LEU A 59 -6.13 8.21 -2.38
C LEU A 59 -6.07 9.63 -2.98
N LYS A 60 -6.43 10.65 -2.20
CA LYS A 60 -6.30 12.06 -2.61
C LYS A 60 -4.84 12.42 -2.87
N LEU A 61 -3.94 12.02 -1.97
CA LEU A 61 -2.51 12.26 -2.08
C LEU A 61 -1.91 11.57 -3.32
N PHE A 62 -2.23 10.31 -3.54
CA PHE A 62 -1.79 9.56 -4.70
C PHE A 62 -2.30 10.19 -6.01
N GLN A 63 -3.58 10.59 -6.05
CA GLN A 63 -4.16 11.29 -7.20
C GLN A 63 -3.49 12.63 -7.50
N LEU A 64 -3.00 13.34 -6.47
CA LEU A 64 -2.27 14.60 -6.63
C LEU A 64 -0.92 14.37 -7.33
N TYR A 65 -0.13 13.41 -6.84
CA TYR A 65 1.21 13.15 -7.38
C TYR A 65 1.19 12.46 -8.73
N LYS A 66 0.29 11.49 -8.94
CA LYS A 66 0.24 10.69 -10.17
C LYS A 66 -0.04 11.49 -11.45
N ARG A 67 -0.56 12.72 -11.30
CA ARG A 67 -0.79 13.66 -12.42
C ARG A 67 0.48 14.33 -12.92
N LYS A 68 1.52 14.40 -12.08
CA LYS A 68 2.74 15.17 -12.33
C LYS A 68 4.00 14.32 -12.38
N TYR A 69 4.00 13.18 -11.70
CA TYR A 69 5.18 12.33 -11.52
C TYR A 69 4.85 10.85 -11.73
N PRO A 70 5.81 10.04 -12.22
CA PRO A 70 5.80 8.60 -11.94
C PRO A 70 5.66 8.40 -10.44
N THR A 71 4.64 7.65 -10.04
CA THR A 71 4.29 7.51 -8.63
C THR A 71 4.11 6.05 -8.28
N ILE A 72 4.76 5.62 -7.20
CA ILE A 72 4.60 4.32 -6.56
C ILE A 72 3.98 4.56 -5.19
N LEU A 73 2.89 3.85 -4.90
CA LEU A 73 2.21 3.84 -3.61
C LEU A 73 2.30 2.42 -3.04
N LEU A 74 2.94 2.25 -1.88
CA LEU A 74 3.26 0.94 -1.34
C LEU A 74 3.15 0.85 0.18
N GLY A 75 3.08 -0.38 0.70
CA GLY A 75 3.11 -0.68 2.13
C GLY A 75 1.95 -1.56 2.58
N ASP A 76 1.70 -1.58 3.89
CA ASP A 76 0.62 -2.33 4.51
C ASP A 76 -0.67 -1.49 4.56
N PHE A 77 -1.69 -1.93 3.84
CA PHE A 77 -2.97 -1.25 3.80
C PHE A 77 -3.95 -1.76 4.85
N ASN A 78 -3.63 -2.86 5.52
CA ASN A 78 -4.54 -3.58 6.43
C ASN A 78 -5.92 -3.85 5.83
N SER A 79 -6.00 -3.92 4.50
CA SER A 79 -7.23 -3.98 3.73
C SER A 79 -7.18 -5.17 2.80
N ARG A 80 -8.04 -6.16 3.04
CA ARG A 80 -7.96 -7.48 2.41
C ARG A 80 -8.36 -7.44 0.94
N ALA A 81 -7.54 -8.02 0.07
CA ALA A 81 -7.81 -8.05 -1.38
C ALA A 81 -9.14 -8.72 -1.76
N ARG A 82 -9.53 -9.77 -1.00
CA ARG A 82 -10.72 -10.58 -1.27
C ARG A 82 -12.01 -9.99 -0.68
N ASP A 83 -11.92 -8.99 0.19
CA ASP A 83 -13.10 -8.28 0.69
C ASP A 83 -13.55 -7.25 -0.36
N LYS A 84 -14.68 -7.53 -1.03
CA LYS A 84 -15.26 -6.67 -2.08
C LYS A 84 -15.82 -5.35 -1.54
N SER A 85 -16.05 -5.24 -0.23
CA SER A 85 -16.45 -4.00 0.43
C SER A 85 -15.27 -3.14 0.88
N ALA A 86 -14.04 -3.67 0.79
CA ALA A 86 -12.87 -2.99 1.32
C ALA A 86 -12.45 -1.78 0.48
N ALA A 87 -11.93 -0.75 1.14
CA ALA A 87 -11.54 0.50 0.49
C ALA A 87 -10.50 0.29 -0.64
N ILE A 88 -9.61 -0.70 -0.48
CA ILE A 88 -8.58 -1.06 -1.46
C ILE A 88 -9.13 -1.39 -2.85
N GLN A 89 -10.38 -1.85 -2.96
CA GLN A 89 -11.03 -2.14 -4.25
C GLN A 89 -11.05 -0.91 -5.17
N ARG A 90 -11.09 0.30 -4.60
CA ARG A 90 -11.02 1.56 -5.35
C ARG A 90 -9.72 1.72 -6.13
N LEU A 91 -8.59 1.21 -5.62
CA LEU A 91 -7.31 1.23 -6.34
C LEU A 91 -7.26 0.14 -7.42
N PHE A 92 -7.80 -1.06 -7.15
CA PHE A 92 -7.89 -2.14 -8.16
C PHE A 92 -8.72 -1.74 -9.38
N ALA A 93 -9.77 -0.94 -9.17
CA ALA A 93 -10.66 -0.47 -10.23
C ALA A 93 -10.06 0.65 -11.10
N MET A 94 -8.90 1.22 -10.75
CA MET A 94 -8.31 2.33 -11.52
C MET A 94 -7.57 1.81 -12.76
N PRO A 95 -8.02 2.12 -13.99
CA PRO A 95 -7.42 1.55 -15.20
C PRO A 95 -5.97 2.00 -15.41
N THR A 96 -5.65 3.23 -15.01
CA THR A 96 -4.31 3.85 -15.12
C THR A 96 -3.33 3.42 -14.02
N VAL A 97 -3.77 2.57 -13.09
CA VAL A 97 -2.97 2.12 -11.95
C VAL A 97 -2.73 0.62 -12.08
N GLY A 98 -1.48 0.22 -11.92
CA GLY A 98 -1.09 -1.18 -11.83
C GLY A 98 -0.90 -1.60 -10.38
N ASN A 99 -0.91 -2.91 -10.16
CA ASN A 99 -0.64 -3.52 -8.85
C ASN A 99 0.36 -4.64 -9.08
N ALA A 100 1.53 -4.56 -8.45
CA ALA A 100 2.59 -5.54 -8.63
C ALA A 100 2.25 -6.87 -7.94
N ALA A 101 2.76 -7.98 -8.48
CA ALA A 101 2.59 -9.32 -7.92
C ALA A 101 1.12 -9.65 -7.60
N PHE A 102 0.17 -9.22 -8.45
CA PHE A 102 -1.25 -9.35 -8.19
C PHE A 102 -2.01 -9.90 -9.40
N ILE A 103 -2.50 -11.13 -9.26
CA ILE A 103 -3.34 -11.81 -10.25
C ILE A 103 -4.73 -11.98 -9.63
N PRO A 104 -5.80 -11.34 -10.15
CA PRO A 104 -7.11 -11.32 -9.50
C PRO A 104 -7.70 -12.70 -9.17
N ASN A 105 -7.42 -13.71 -10.01
CA ASN A 105 -7.91 -15.09 -9.84
C ASN A 105 -6.91 -16.01 -9.12
N ALA A 106 -5.71 -15.51 -8.78
CA ALA A 106 -4.64 -16.25 -8.12
C ALA A 106 -3.87 -15.29 -7.19
N ILE A 107 -4.58 -14.70 -6.23
CA ILE A 107 -4.01 -13.70 -5.32
C ILE A 107 -3.09 -14.40 -4.31
N ASP A 108 -1.80 -14.12 -4.40
CA ASP A 108 -0.82 -14.54 -3.41
C ASP A 108 -0.93 -13.69 -2.14
N ASN A 109 -0.85 -14.35 -0.98
CA ASN A 109 -1.06 -13.75 0.34
C ASN A 109 0.26 -13.25 0.93
N THR A 110 0.18 -12.23 1.80
CA THR A 110 1.34 -11.60 2.42
C THR A 110 1.35 -11.75 3.94
N PHE A 111 0.22 -12.10 4.56
CA PHE A 111 0.09 -12.26 6.01
C PHE A 111 -0.80 -13.47 6.34
N ASP A 112 -0.54 -14.26 7.38
CA ASP A 112 0.66 -14.31 8.23
C ASP A 112 1.74 -15.15 7.52
N THR A 113 3.02 -14.79 7.59
CA THR A 113 4.08 -15.52 6.88
C THR A 113 4.12 -17.02 7.16
N LYS A 114 3.79 -17.49 8.37
CA LYS A 114 3.79 -18.92 8.68
C LYS A 114 2.73 -19.71 7.91
N ASP A 115 1.56 -19.11 7.72
CA ASP A 115 0.43 -19.66 6.96
C ASP A 115 -0.31 -18.50 6.26
N PRO A 116 0.19 -18.05 5.09
CA PRO A 116 -0.30 -16.84 4.44
C PRO A 116 -1.75 -16.98 3.99
N HIS A 117 -2.64 -16.21 4.63
CA HIS A 117 -4.08 -16.33 4.46
C HIS A 117 -4.77 -15.02 4.01
N LYS A 118 -4.05 -13.89 4.02
CA LYS A 118 -4.54 -12.58 3.57
C LYS A 118 -3.48 -11.84 2.76
N ARG A 119 -3.90 -11.21 1.67
CA ARG A 119 -3.12 -10.18 0.94
C ARG A 119 -3.54 -8.81 1.48
N ILE A 120 -2.62 -8.11 2.13
CA ILE A 120 -2.81 -6.76 2.70
C ILE A 120 -1.68 -5.78 2.38
N ASP A 121 -0.55 -6.29 1.88
CA ASP A 121 0.59 -5.50 1.41
C ASP A 121 0.54 -5.33 -0.11
N TYR A 122 0.77 -4.12 -0.58
CA TYR A 122 0.61 -3.78 -2.00
C TYR A 122 1.69 -2.85 -2.51
N ILE A 123 1.91 -2.90 -3.82
CA ILE A 123 2.68 -1.92 -4.57
C ILE A 123 1.83 -1.50 -5.78
N PHE A 124 1.28 -0.29 -5.70
CA PHE A 124 0.55 0.36 -6.78
C PHE A 124 1.46 1.31 -7.55
N TYR A 125 1.28 1.38 -8.87
CA TYR A 125 2.11 2.24 -9.72
C TYR A 125 1.32 2.85 -10.88
N THR A 126 1.82 3.96 -11.42
CA THR A 126 1.26 4.65 -12.58
C THR A 126 1.64 3.99 -13.90
N LYS A 127 0.71 3.28 -14.55
CA LYS A 127 0.98 2.53 -15.81
C LYS A 127 1.42 3.40 -16.99
N ASN A 128 1.05 4.68 -16.98
CA ASN A 128 1.39 5.62 -18.04
C ASN A 128 2.86 6.06 -18.01
N SER A 129 3.55 5.94 -16.87
CA SER A 129 4.95 6.36 -16.70
C SER A 129 5.87 5.26 -16.16
N ILE A 130 5.30 4.15 -15.68
CA ILE A 130 6.03 3.00 -15.16
C ILE A 130 5.60 1.76 -15.95
N GLU A 131 6.58 1.06 -16.50
CA GLU A 131 6.43 -0.26 -17.10
C GLU A 131 6.74 -1.32 -16.04
N TYR A 132 5.81 -2.26 -15.84
CA TYR A 132 5.99 -3.39 -14.94
C TYR A 132 6.66 -4.54 -15.67
N ILE A 133 7.78 -5.01 -15.13
CA ILE A 133 8.58 -6.08 -15.73
C ILE A 133 8.21 -7.41 -15.08
N THR A 134 8.40 -7.54 -13.77
CA THR A 134 8.06 -8.73 -12.98
C THR A 134 7.78 -8.36 -11.52
N GLY A 135 7.25 -9.30 -10.76
CA GLY A 135 7.02 -9.14 -9.33
C GLY A 135 6.38 -10.39 -8.74
N SER A 136 6.67 -10.63 -7.47
CA SER A 136 6.23 -11.81 -6.72
C SER A 136 6.11 -11.48 -5.23
N VAL A 137 5.40 -12.33 -4.49
CA VAL A 137 5.55 -12.39 -3.03
C VAL A 137 6.74 -13.31 -2.73
N LEU A 138 7.64 -12.89 -1.86
CA LEU A 138 8.93 -13.54 -1.62
C LEU A 138 8.85 -14.52 -0.44
N HIS A 139 8.46 -15.76 -0.71
CA HIS A 139 8.31 -16.82 0.30
C HIS A 139 9.63 -17.32 0.90
N GLN A 140 10.76 -17.07 0.25
CA GLN A 140 12.09 -17.50 0.72
C GLN A 140 12.55 -16.82 2.01
N PHE A 141 11.87 -15.77 2.46
CA PHE A 141 12.23 -15.05 3.69
C PHE A 141 11.62 -15.67 4.95
N GLU A 142 10.77 -16.69 4.83
CA GLU A 142 10.13 -17.41 5.94
C GLU A 142 9.75 -16.44 7.09
N GLN A 143 9.94 -16.82 8.35
CA GLN A 143 9.48 -16.04 9.50
C GLN A 143 10.44 -14.92 9.94
N VAL A 144 11.18 -14.29 9.02
CA VAL A 144 11.96 -13.08 9.33
C VAL A 144 11.03 -11.90 9.71
N SER A 145 9.79 -11.95 9.25
CA SER A 145 8.70 -11.02 9.54
C SER A 145 7.38 -11.80 9.56
N ASP A 146 6.35 -11.27 10.23
CA ASP A 146 4.98 -11.79 10.17
C ASP A 146 4.28 -11.45 8.84
N HIS A 147 4.89 -10.56 8.04
CA HIS A 147 4.53 -10.29 6.65
C HIS A 147 5.61 -10.74 5.67
N LEU A 148 5.19 -11.35 4.57
CA LEU A 148 6.02 -11.67 3.41
C LEU A 148 6.29 -10.43 2.54
N PRO A 149 7.54 -10.21 2.08
CA PRO A 149 7.85 -9.10 1.18
C PRO A 149 7.14 -9.23 -0.17
N VAL A 150 6.76 -8.08 -0.74
CA VAL A 150 6.28 -7.98 -2.13
C VAL A 150 7.37 -7.31 -2.96
N GLU A 151 7.77 -7.95 -4.06
CA GLU A 151 8.76 -7.43 -4.99
C GLU A 151 8.10 -6.86 -6.25
N MET A 152 8.70 -5.80 -6.79
CA MET A 152 8.38 -5.26 -8.11
C MET A 152 9.67 -4.87 -8.82
N GLN A 153 9.90 -5.46 -9.99
CA GLN A 153 10.86 -4.98 -10.98
C GLN A 153 10.14 -4.14 -12.02
N PHE A 154 10.72 -2.99 -12.36
CA PHE A 154 10.08 -2.02 -13.24
C PHE A 154 11.08 -1.20 -14.04
N LYS A 155 10.57 -0.53 -15.06
CA LYS A 155 11.30 0.45 -15.86
C LYS A 155 10.51 1.75 -15.93
N LEU A 156 11.22 2.87 -15.89
CA LEU A 156 10.62 4.18 -16.18
C LEU A 156 10.48 4.36 -17.70
N LYS A 157 9.32 4.86 -18.12
CA LYS A 157 9.02 5.15 -19.52
C LYS A 157 9.58 6.48 -19.97
#